data_AF-A0A950U2E2-F1
#
_entry.id   AF-A0A950U2E2-F1
#
_cell.length_a   1.000
_cell.length_b   1.000
_cell.length_c   1.000
_cell.angle_alpha   90.00
_cell.angle_beta   90.00
_cell.angle_gamma   90.00
#
_symmetry.space_group_name_H-M   'P 1'
#
loop_
_entity.id
_entity.type
_entity.pdbx_description
1 polymer ?
#
loop_
_entity_poly.entity_id
_entity_poly.type
_entity_poly.pdbx_seq_one_letter_code
_entity_poly.pdbx_strand_id
1 'polypeptide(L)'
;VVRCEAHRTEAYVFWRKALQTGDGQMTARIDDTVAVTSPLHLSADGTATFFRRPLPMLRQMLRARKLKVDAAFGGADPLTAVFDLTGIGEALKPVEDRCGWHSTHSWRSTHKEDQPLLQPAGEKPDNQRRITQIPAATHQDAPAKKQAKGGRT
;
A
#
# COMPACT_ATOMS: atom_id res chain seq x y z
N VAL A 1 -10.76 -16.92 -5.46
CA VAL A 1 -11.22 -17.65 -4.26
C VAL A 1 -10.95 -16.79 -3.04
N VAL A 2 -11.90 -16.78 -2.09
CA VAL A 2 -11.74 -16.13 -0.79
C VAL A 2 -12.14 -17.13 0.28
N ARG A 3 -11.32 -17.29 1.32
CA ARG A 3 -11.57 -18.27 2.39
C ARG A 3 -11.12 -17.75 3.74
N CYS A 4 -11.65 -18.39 4.79
CA CYS A 4 -11.17 -18.22 6.16
C CYS A 4 -10.39 -19.47 6.58
N GLU A 5 -9.08 -19.34 6.74
CA GLU A 5 -8.17 -20.43 7.11
C GLU A 5 -7.50 -20.09 8.44
N ALA A 6 -7.67 -20.95 9.46
CA ALA A 6 -7.12 -20.72 10.80
C ALA A 6 -7.37 -19.29 11.35
N HIS A 7 -8.61 -18.79 11.23
CA HIS A 7 -9.03 -17.44 11.61
C HIS A 7 -8.36 -16.29 10.83
N ARG A 8 -7.72 -16.59 9.70
CA ARG A 8 -7.14 -15.59 8.80
C ARG A 8 -7.85 -15.62 7.46
N THR A 9 -8.14 -14.43 6.95
CA THR A 9 -8.69 -14.28 5.60
C THR A 9 -7.59 -14.46 4.58
N GLU A 10 -7.83 -15.35 3.63
CA GLU A 10 -6.98 -15.52 2.46
C GLU A 10 -7.79 -15.22 1.20
N ALA A 11 -7.15 -14.55 0.25
CA ALA A 11 -7.68 -14.39 -1.10
C ALA A 11 -6.59 -14.76 -2.10
N TYR A 12 -7.00 -15.48 -3.15
CA TYR A 12 -6.12 -15.86 -4.23
C TYR A 12 -6.88 -16.02 -5.54
N VAL A 13 -6.19 -15.84 -6.65
CA VAL A 13 -6.69 -16.20 -7.98
C VAL A 13 -6.26 -17.63 -8.27
N PHE A 14 -7.20 -18.47 -8.68
CA PHE A 14 -6.91 -19.81 -9.20
C PHE A 14 -6.89 -19.75 -10.72
N TRP A 15 -5.82 -20.26 -11.31
CA TRP A 15 -5.57 -20.24 -12.75
C TRP A 15 -5.87 -21.61 -13.33
N ARG A 16 -6.47 -21.65 -14.52
CA ARG A 16 -6.83 -22.92 -15.20
C ARG A 16 -5.62 -23.75 -15.66
N LYS A 17 -4.42 -23.20 -15.54
CA LYS A 17 -3.15 -23.85 -15.88
C LYS A 17 -2.09 -23.41 -14.88
N ALA A 18 -1.06 -24.23 -14.69
CA ALA A 18 0.12 -23.85 -13.93
C ALA A 18 0.78 -22.62 -14.58
N LEU A 19 1.15 -21.66 -13.72
CA LEU A 19 1.95 -20.52 -14.11
C LEU A 19 3.42 -20.92 -14.20
N GLN A 20 4.20 -20.12 -14.92
CA GLN A 20 5.66 -20.27 -14.93
C GLN A 20 6.19 -20.05 -13.51
N THR A 21 7.25 -20.76 -13.14
CA THR A 21 7.94 -20.56 -11.86
C THR A 21 9.03 -19.51 -12.04
N GLY A 22 9.27 -18.70 -11.00
CA GLY A 22 10.28 -17.65 -11.00
C GLY A 22 9.72 -16.28 -10.62
N ASP A 23 10.53 -15.25 -10.82
CA ASP A 23 10.17 -13.88 -10.47
C ASP A 23 9.08 -13.34 -11.40
N GLY A 24 7.93 -13.06 -10.82
CA GLY A 24 6.79 -12.50 -11.52
C GLY A 24 6.08 -11.43 -10.71
N GLN A 25 5.20 -10.69 -11.38
CA GLN A 25 4.40 -9.62 -10.81
C GLN A 25 2.92 -9.89 -11.04
N MET A 26 2.13 -9.64 -10.02
CA MET A 26 0.67 -9.61 -10.06
C MET A 26 0.23 -8.16 -10.02
N THR A 27 -0.61 -7.76 -10.97
CA THR A 27 -1.21 -6.43 -11.04
C THR A 27 -2.71 -6.56 -10.89
N ALA A 28 -3.28 -5.92 -9.87
CA ALA A 28 -4.71 -5.94 -9.61
C ALA A 28 -5.30 -4.54 -9.81
N ARG A 29 -6.44 -4.46 -10.49
CA ARG A 29 -7.21 -3.23 -10.68
C ARG A 29 -8.67 -3.47 -10.33
N ILE A 30 -9.21 -2.62 -9.47
CA ILE A 30 -10.63 -2.63 -9.09
C ILE A 30 -11.32 -1.50 -9.85
N ASP A 31 -12.36 -1.82 -10.62
CA ASP A 31 -13.01 -0.90 -11.56
C ASP A 31 -11.96 -0.11 -12.39
N ASP A 32 -12.02 1.22 -12.34
CA ASP A 32 -11.11 2.13 -13.04
C ASP A 32 -10.07 2.79 -12.11
N THR A 33 -9.82 2.19 -10.94
CA THR A 33 -8.82 2.70 -9.99
C THR A 33 -7.38 2.46 -10.46
N VAL A 34 -6.43 3.13 -9.81
CA VAL A 34 -4.99 2.88 -10.04
C VAL A 34 -4.68 1.41 -9.74
N ALA A 35 -4.01 0.75 -10.69
CA ALA A 35 -3.63 -0.65 -10.51
C ALA A 35 -2.53 -0.78 -9.45
N VAL A 36 -2.65 -1.80 -8.60
CA VAL A 36 -1.66 -2.14 -7.57
C VAL A 36 -0.86 -3.33 -8.05
N THR A 37 0.46 -3.16 -8.13
CA THR A 37 1.40 -4.23 -8.52
C THR A 37 2.13 -4.76 -7.29
N SER A 38 2.28 -6.08 -7.23
CA SER A 38 3.06 -6.77 -6.21
C SER A 38 3.76 -7.99 -6.80
N PRO A 39 4.89 -8.45 -6.22
CA PRO A 39 5.46 -9.75 -6.54
C PRO A 39 4.41 -10.86 -6.47
N LEU A 40 4.56 -11.85 -7.35
CA LEU A 40 3.73 -13.05 -7.34
C LEU A 40 4.05 -13.91 -6.11
N HIS A 41 3.01 -14.33 -5.42
CA HIS A 41 3.09 -15.35 -4.38
C HIS A 41 2.34 -16.57 -4.90
N LEU A 42 3.07 -17.57 -5.39
CA LEU A 42 2.50 -18.76 -6.02
C LEU A 42 2.15 -19.83 -4.98
N SER A 43 1.12 -20.63 -5.27
CA SER A 43 0.94 -21.93 -4.61
C SER A 43 2.06 -22.89 -4.99
N ALA A 44 2.22 -23.96 -4.19
CA ALA A 44 3.26 -24.96 -4.40
C ALA A 44 3.18 -25.66 -5.78
N ASP A 45 1.97 -25.81 -6.33
CA ASP A 45 1.71 -26.39 -7.65
C ASP A 45 1.68 -25.33 -8.78
N GLY A 46 1.92 -24.06 -8.45
CA GLY A 46 1.94 -22.95 -9.41
C GLY A 46 0.57 -22.58 -10.00
N THR A 47 -0.54 -23.12 -9.49
CA THR A 47 -1.89 -22.89 -10.06
C THR A 47 -2.65 -21.74 -9.40
N ALA A 48 -2.14 -21.16 -8.30
CA ALA A 48 -2.79 -20.06 -7.62
C ALA A 48 -1.81 -18.93 -7.27
N THR A 49 -2.34 -17.71 -7.20
CA THR A 49 -1.58 -16.51 -6.82
C THR A 49 -2.28 -15.77 -5.68
N PHE A 50 -1.55 -15.56 -4.58
CA PHE A 50 -2.08 -15.01 -3.34
C PHE A 50 -1.97 -13.49 -3.27
N PHE A 51 -3.02 -12.85 -2.76
CA PHE A 51 -2.97 -11.43 -2.39
C PHE A 51 -2.31 -11.27 -1.02
N ARG A 52 -1.28 -10.43 -0.92
CA ARG A 52 -0.56 -10.19 0.34
C ARG A 52 -1.40 -9.54 1.43
N ARG A 53 -2.33 -8.67 1.02
CA ARG A 53 -3.21 -7.92 1.93
C ARG A 53 -4.66 -8.11 1.49
N PRO A 54 -5.25 -9.28 1.78
CA PRO A 54 -6.56 -9.65 1.24
C PRO A 54 -7.68 -8.78 1.81
N LEU A 55 -7.68 -8.48 3.12
CA LEU A 55 -8.81 -7.80 3.75
C LEU A 55 -9.04 -6.36 3.24
N PRO A 56 -8.03 -5.47 3.11
CA PRO A 56 -8.23 -4.15 2.52
C PRO A 56 -8.75 -4.22 1.08
N MET A 57 -8.22 -5.16 0.28
CA MET A 57 -8.66 -5.36 -1.10
C MET A 57 -10.10 -5.85 -1.18
N LEU A 58 -10.49 -6.82 -0.36
CA LEU A 58 -11.86 -7.35 -0.30
C LEU A 58 -12.86 -6.27 0.13
N ARG A 59 -12.49 -5.41 1.09
CA ARG A 59 -13.31 -4.26 1.49
C ARG A 59 -13.55 -3.26 0.35
N GLN A 60 -12.56 -3.08 -0.53
CA GLN A 60 -12.74 -2.28 -1.75
C GLN A 60 -13.65 -3.00 -2.74
N MET A 61 -13.47 -4.31 -2.93
CA MET A 61 -14.27 -5.13 -3.84
C MET A 61 -15.76 -5.14 -3.47
N LEU A 62 -16.12 -5.08 -2.18
CA LEU A 62 -17.51 -4.97 -1.70
C LEU A 62 -18.27 -3.75 -2.27
N ARG A 63 -17.56 -2.74 -2.77
CA ARG A 63 -18.13 -1.50 -3.32
C ARG A 63 -17.89 -1.34 -4.82
N ALA A 64 -17.34 -2.37 -5.46
CA ALA A 64 -16.89 -2.32 -6.84
C ALA A 64 -17.71 -3.26 -7.73
N ARG A 65 -17.57 -3.13 -9.04
CA ARG A 65 -18.26 -3.98 -10.03
C ARG A 65 -17.34 -4.96 -10.71
N LYS A 66 -16.05 -4.65 -10.78
CA LYS A 66 -15.09 -5.43 -11.56
C LYS A 66 -13.75 -5.51 -10.86
N LEU A 67 -13.13 -6.68 -10.92
CA LEU A 67 -11.72 -6.87 -10.60
C LEU A 67 -11.02 -7.42 -11.85
N LYS A 68 -9.93 -6.78 -12.27
CA LYS A 68 -8.98 -7.32 -13.24
C LYS A 68 -7.69 -7.69 -12.52
N VAL A 69 -7.17 -8.89 -12.78
CA VAL A 69 -5.89 -9.36 -12.27
C VAL A 69 -5.04 -9.83 -13.43
N ASP A 70 -3.83 -9.30 -13.53
CA ASP A 70 -2.83 -9.70 -14.51
C ASP A 70 -1.66 -10.37 -13.77
N ALA A 71 -1.26 -11.56 -14.20
CA ALA A 71 -0.07 -12.27 -13.70
C ALA A 71 0.98 -12.34 -14.81
N ALA A 72 2.13 -11.70 -14.61
CA ALA A 72 3.20 -11.60 -15.60
C ALA A 72 4.53 -12.13 -15.06
N PHE A 73 5.28 -12.80 -15.92
CA PHE A 73 6.67 -13.23 -15.69
C PHE A 73 7.55 -12.51 -16.72
N GLY A 74 8.74 -12.06 -16.32
CA GLY A 74 9.55 -11.11 -17.09
C GLY A 74 9.55 -11.35 -18.62
N GLY A 75 9.06 -10.34 -19.37
CA GLY A 75 9.04 -10.34 -20.84
C GLY A 75 7.95 -11.17 -21.52
N ALA A 76 7.14 -11.93 -20.79
CA ALA A 76 6.03 -12.71 -21.34
C ALA A 76 4.69 -11.96 -21.31
N ASP A 77 3.75 -12.37 -22.17
CA ASP A 77 2.38 -11.87 -22.14
C ASP A 77 1.70 -12.21 -20.80
N PRO A 78 1.04 -11.23 -20.15
CA PRO A 78 0.37 -11.45 -18.88
C PRO A 78 -0.82 -12.39 -19.03
N LEU A 79 -1.00 -13.29 -18.06
CA LEU A 79 -2.25 -14.03 -17.93
C LEU A 79 -3.27 -13.17 -17.18
N THR A 80 -4.37 -12.84 -17.87
CA THR A 80 -5.43 -11.99 -17.31
C THR A 80 -6.61 -12.81 -16.81
N ALA A 81 -7.10 -12.47 -15.61
CA ALA A 81 -8.40 -12.86 -15.10
C ALA A 81 -9.27 -11.61 -14.86
N VAL A 82 -10.54 -11.70 -15.23
CA VAL A 82 -11.54 -10.65 -14.98
C VAL A 82 -12.70 -11.26 -14.21
N PHE A 83 -13.08 -10.61 -13.12
CA PHE A 83 -14.16 -11.03 -12.25
C PHE A 83 -15.24 -9.95 -12.23
N ASP A 84 -16.48 -10.37 -12.44
CA ASP A 84 -17.65 -9.59 -12.08
C ASP A 84 -17.84 -9.69 -10.55
N LEU A 85 -17.99 -8.55 -9.90
CA LEU A 85 -18.15 -8.44 -8.45
C LEU A 85 -19.61 -8.23 -8.05
N THR A 86 -20.55 -8.27 -9.00
CA THR A 86 -21.98 -8.22 -8.71
C THR A 86 -22.35 -9.35 -7.74
N GLY A 87 -22.96 -9.00 -6.60
CA GLY A 87 -23.35 -9.96 -5.56
C GLY A 87 -22.22 -10.41 -4.64
N ILE A 88 -21.01 -9.84 -4.74
CA ILE A 88 -19.88 -10.24 -3.88
C ILE A 88 -20.15 -10.08 -2.39
N GLY A 89 -20.95 -9.10 -1.98
CA GLY A 89 -21.32 -8.90 -0.58
C GLY A 89 -22.02 -10.12 0.01
N GLU A 90 -23.00 -10.68 -0.71
CA GLU A 90 -23.69 -11.90 -0.28
C GLU A 90 -22.76 -13.12 -0.30
N ALA A 91 -21.90 -13.22 -1.31
CA ALA A 91 -20.95 -14.32 -1.44
C ALA A 91 -19.88 -14.33 -0.32
N LEU A 92 -19.53 -13.17 0.24
CA LEU A 92 -18.51 -13.06 1.28
C LEU A 92 -19.04 -13.27 2.69
N LYS A 93 -20.34 -13.11 2.97
CA LYS A 93 -20.93 -13.25 4.32
C LYS A 93 -20.41 -14.46 5.11
N PRO A 94 -20.38 -15.70 4.56
CA PRO A 94 -19.88 -16.85 5.31
C PRO A 94 -18.42 -16.72 5.74
N VAL A 95 -17.58 -16.04 4.93
CA VAL A 95 -16.20 -15.74 5.27
C VAL A 95 -16.14 -14.65 6.33
N GLU A 96 -16.94 -13.58 6.19
CA GLU A 96 -16.97 -12.47 7.17
C GLU A 96 -17.32 -12.98 8.57
N ASP A 97 -18.34 -13.83 8.66
CA ASP A 97 -18.81 -14.43 9.91
C ASP A 97 -17.74 -15.36 10.50
N ARG A 98 -17.18 -16.24 9.68
CA ARG A 98 -16.18 -17.23 10.13
C ARG A 98 -14.86 -16.59 10.56
N CYS A 99 -14.44 -15.52 9.89
CA CYS A 99 -13.21 -14.80 10.17
C CYS A 99 -13.41 -13.58 11.08
N GLY A 100 -14.64 -13.34 11.56
CA GLY A 100 -14.94 -12.33 12.58
C GLY A 100 -14.66 -10.90 12.15
N TRP A 101 -14.89 -10.53 10.88
CA TRP A 101 -14.57 -9.20 10.34
C TRP A 101 -15.27 -8.05 11.09
N HIS A 102 -16.42 -8.34 11.70
CA HIS A 102 -17.26 -7.39 12.43
C HIS A 102 -17.04 -7.40 13.94
N SER A 103 -16.12 -8.22 14.45
CA SER A 103 -15.83 -8.30 15.88
C SER A 103 -14.83 -7.21 16.31
N THR A 104 -15.30 -6.23 17.05
CA THR A 104 -14.54 -5.08 17.59
C THR A 104 -13.39 -5.44 18.54
N HIS A 105 -13.22 -6.73 18.88
CA HIS A 105 -12.21 -7.22 19.81
C HIS A 105 -11.07 -8.02 19.16
N SER A 106 -11.19 -8.48 17.91
CA SER A 106 -10.16 -9.34 17.29
C SER A 106 -9.04 -8.56 16.59
N TRP A 107 -9.26 -7.28 16.26
CA TRP A 107 -8.30 -6.49 15.48
C TRP A 107 -7.05 -6.08 16.27
N ARG A 108 -7.15 -5.93 17.61
CA ARG A 108 -6.06 -5.35 18.43
C ARG A 108 -4.95 -6.35 18.80
N SER A 109 -5.18 -7.66 18.68
CA SER A 109 -4.21 -8.69 19.10
C SER A 109 -3.36 -9.24 17.95
N THR A 110 -3.76 -9.08 16.69
CA THR A 110 -3.03 -9.63 15.52
C THR A 110 -2.35 -8.57 14.64
N HIS A 111 -2.62 -7.28 14.85
CA HIS A 111 -2.12 -6.18 14.00
C HIS A 111 -1.28 -5.16 14.79
N LYS A 112 -0.17 -5.59 15.39
CA LYS A 112 0.81 -4.67 16.02
C LYS A 112 1.50 -3.71 15.02
N GLU A 113 1.30 -3.90 13.71
CA GLU A 113 2.03 -3.15 12.67
C GLU A 113 1.12 -2.70 11.50
N ASP A 114 -0.11 -2.25 11.75
CA ASP A 114 -0.86 -1.45 10.76
C ASP A 114 -0.48 0.03 10.92
N GLN A 115 0.73 0.36 10.48
CA GLN A 115 1.17 1.74 10.26
C GLN A 115 0.38 2.33 9.08
N PRO A 116 -0.11 3.58 9.16
CA PRO A 116 -1.01 4.15 8.16
C PRO A 116 -0.38 4.20 6.75
N LEU A 117 -1.12 3.68 5.76
CA LEU A 117 -0.79 3.69 4.34
C LEU A 117 -1.04 5.06 3.68
N LEU A 118 -0.38 6.08 4.21
CA LEU A 118 -0.18 7.38 3.59
C LEU A 118 1.15 7.92 4.10
N GLN A 119 2.24 7.44 3.50
CA GLN A 119 3.46 8.23 3.45
C GLN A 119 3.73 8.52 1.97
N PRO A 120 3.54 9.76 1.49
CA PRO A 120 4.15 10.13 0.22
C PRO A 120 5.67 9.96 0.36
N ALA A 121 6.29 9.42 -0.70
CA ALA A 121 7.73 9.31 -0.79
C ALA A 121 8.36 10.72 -0.66
N GLY A 122 9.16 10.92 0.39
CA GLY A 122 10.08 12.04 0.52
C GLY A 122 9.67 13.10 1.54
N GLU A 123 10.13 12.96 2.79
CA GLU A 123 10.65 14.12 3.53
C GLU A 123 11.69 13.62 4.55
N LYS A 124 12.94 14.05 4.39
CA LYS A 124 13.99 13.83 5.40
C LYS A 124 13.69 14.77 6.58
N PRO A 125 13.75 14.31 7.84
CA PRO A 125 13.60 15.22 8.97
C PRO A 125 14.86 16.10 9.11
N ASP A 126 14.75 17.36 8.67
CA ASP A 126 15.66 18.44 9.07
C ASP A 126 15.36 18.80 10.54
N ASN A 127 16.10 18.18 11.45
CA ASN A 127 16.04 18.49 12.89
C ASN A 127 17.38 19.06 13.36
N GLN A 128 17.66 20.31 13.00
CA GLN A 128 18.50 21.19 13.79
C GLN A 128 17.96 22.63 13.78
N ARG A 129 16.90 22.86 14.56
CA ARG A 129 16.62 24.20 15.12
C ARG A 129 16.21 24.07 16.57
N ARG A 130 17.21 23.88 17.44
CA ARG A 130 17.04 24.11 18.88
C ARG A 130 17.02 25.62 19.10
N ILE A 131 15.81 26.15 19.20
CA ILE A 131 15.54 27.51 19.68
C ILE A 131 15.87 27.51 21.17
N THR A 132 16.93 28.20 21.56
CA THR A 132 17.12 28.62 22.95
C THR A 132 16.78 30.10 23.01
N GLN A 133 15.74 30.44 23.75
CA GLN A 133 15.32 31.82 24.01
C GLN A 133 16.11 32.42 25.20
N ILE A 134 16.60 33.67 25.00
CA ILE A 134 16.54 34.86 25.90
C ILE A 134 17.55 34.90 27.08
N PRO A 135 18.12 36.07 27.51
CA PRO A 135 17.55 37.43 27.48
C PRO A 135 18.38 38.60 26.95
N ALA A 136 17.64 39.72 26.88
CA ALA A 136 18.00 41.07 26.49
C ALA A 136 19.13 41.72 27.31
N ALA A 137 19.92 42.54 26.62
CA ALA A 137 20.53 43.73 27.20
C ALA A 137 20.62 44.83 26.13
N THR A 138 20.19 46.01 26.57
CA THR A 138 20.04 47.32 25.95
C THR A 138 21.29 47.98 25.37
N HIS A 139 21.00 48.98 24.52
CA HIS A 139 21.71 50.26 24.31
C HIS A 139 22.75 50.40 23.17
N GLN A 140 22.41 51.37 22.30
CA GLN A 140 23.22 52.51 21.84
C GLN A 140 23.96 52.46 20.48
N ASP A 141 23.47 53.36 19.62
CA ASP A 141 24.19 54.32 18.79
C ASP A 141 24.78 53.92 17.42
N ALA A 142 24.26 54.64 16.41
CA ALA A 142 24.84 54.95 15.10
C ALA A 142 26.22 55.67 15.23
N PRO A 143 27.00 56.00 14.17
CA PRO A 143 26.58 56.16 12.77
C PRO A 143 27.60 55.76 11.66
N ALA A 144 27.15 56.01 10.43
CA ALA A 144 27.80 55.93 9.13
C ALA A 144 29.25 56.45 8.97
N LYS A 145 29.97 55.88 7.97
CA LYS A 145 30.91 56.54 7.02
C LYS A 145 31.49 55.45 6.08
N LYS A 146 31.24 55.49 4.76
CA LYS A 146 31.86 56.26 3.66
C LYS A 146 32.88 55.44 2.85
N GLN A 147 32.64 55.40 1.53
CA GLN A 147 33.57 55.50 0.38
C GLN A 147 34.61 54.38 0.19
N ALA A 148 34.55 53.60 -0.89
CA ALA A 148 34.86 53.94 -2.30
C ALA A 148 36.33 54.28 -2.56
N LYS A 149 37.03 53.35 -3.23
CA LYS A 149 38.05 53.51 -4.31
C LYS A 149 38.77 52.16 -4.44
N GLY A 150 38.66 51.48 -5.59
CA GLY A 150 39.62 51.61 -6.70
C GLY A 150 40.78 50.64 -6.44
N GLY A 151 41.00 49.55 -7.16
CA GLY A 151 40.99 49.45 -8.62
C GLY A 151 42.35 49.88 -9.16
N ARG A 152 43.33 48.97 -9.22
CA ARG A 152 44.37 48.95 -10.26
C ARG A 152 45.15 47.64 -10.25
N THR A 153 45.10 47.00 -11.41
CA THR A 153 46.16 46.26 -12.14
C THR A 153 47.00 45.27 -11.37
#